data_AF-A0A1F4U7M7-F1
#
_entry.id   AF-A0A1F4U7M7-F1
#
_cell.length_a   1.000
_cell.length_b   1.000
_cell.length_c   1.000
_cell.angle_alpha   90.00
_cell.angle_beta   90.00
_cell.angle_gamma   90.00
#
_symmetry.space_group_name_H-M   'P 1'
#
loop_
_entity.id
_entity.type
_entity.pdbx_description
1 polymer ?
#
loop_
_entity_poly.entity_id
_entity_poly.type
_entity_poly.pdbx_seq_one_letter_code
_entity_poly.pdbx_strand_id
1 'polypeptide(L)'
;MRKLLILITILLSLAVFFLSACSTVNNPSSTTAPVAENPASAPTTTPVTAPVTTPETTPVTTPETTAPTPAPEPTPVVTPEPVAVSLDLSALSISEGTLSPSFSSGTTDYTVAVANSVASVAFTPTASAGSSVTITVDGNTVASGVASGGVSLTAGVAKAVSIIVSDGSNTKTYTITVTRAAASSSVNTTKPSSTVNLVFIHHSSGRNWLRTSSATGDFPGALAQALNNNNYYVTDTDYGWDAQAGDNLGDGTDTVNWPSWFVDAKMPYVYANTSVAYYGDSSYSNSIARASGDNEVVIFKSCYPNSEVGGSIADEQAIYNGLLTYFAAHTDKLFILIIPPAPVSTSSYVLTKQLNDWLVDTSSGWLSGYAHNNVGVYDYYCTLSETDSHHTVEAGSVVHSYSASYGGNSPYHTGGDSHPSTAGNTKATTEFLPLLNYYYNTWKGN
;
A
#
# COMPACT_ATOMS: atom_id res chain seq x y z
N MET A 1 -75.24 -24.30 -20.40
CA MET A 1 -74.74 -23.70 -21.65
C MET A 1 -73.22 -23.84 -21.68
N ARG A 2 -72.70 -24.45 -22.76
CA ARG A 2 -71.33 -24.42 -23.32
C ARG A 2 -70.21 -23.82 -22.44
N LYS A 3 -69.17 -24.59 -22.05
CA LYS A 3 -67.96 -24.91 -22.84
C LYS A 3 -67.28 -23.68 -23.48
N LEU A 4 -66.16 -23.22 -22.92
CA LEU A 4 -64.83 -23.03 -23.58
C LEU A 4 -63.82 -22.48 -22.52
N LEU A 5 -62.69 -23.13 -22.15
CA LEU A 5 -61.40 -23.25 -22.87
C LEU A 5 -60.79 -21.87 -23.21
N ILE A 6 -59.51 -21.50 -23.06
CA ILE A 6 -58.23 -22.10 -22.59
C ILE A 6 -57.18 -20.96 -22.72
N LEU A 7 -56.21 -20.87 -21.80
CA LEU A 7 -54.76 -20.63 -22.03
C LEU A 7 -54.21 -19.28 -22.56
N ILE A 8 -52.98 -18.99 -22.10
CA ILE A 8 -51.92 -18.04 -22.57
C ILE A 8 -51.84 -16.74 -21.73
N THR A 9 -51.00 -16.62 -20.68
CA THR A 9 -49.51 -16.62 -20.58
C THR A 9 -48.88 -15.23 -20.80
N ILE A 10 -48.26 -14.69 -19.73
CA ILE A 10 -47.03 -13.87 -19.64
C ILE A 10 -46.88 -12.68 -20.62
N LEU A 11 -46.87 -11.45 -20.11
CA LEU A 11 -45.90 -10.38 -20.42
C LEU A 11 -46.28 -9.06 -19.71
N LEU A 12 -45.24 -8.29 -19.38
CA LEU A 12 -45.22 -6.95 -18.75
C LEU A 12 -45.33 -6.90 -17.21
N SER A 13 -44.17 -6.94 -16.56
CA SER A 13 -43.75 -5.96 -15.54
C SER A 13 -42.27 -6.16 -15.25
N LEU A 14 -41.41 -5.82 -16.21
CA LEU A 14 -39.97 -5.64 -16.00
C LEU A 14 -39.56 -4.33 -16.68
N ALA A 15 -38.72 -3.56 -15.99
CA ALA A 15 -38.09 -2.30 -16.37
C ALA A 15 -38.97 -1.03 -16.34
N VAL A 16 -38.74 -0.15 -15.37
CA VAL A 16 -37.98 1.11 -15.55
C VAL A 16 -37.34 1.51 -14.20
N PHE A 17 -36.01 1.62 -14.23
CA PHE A 17 -35.11 2.11 -13.17
C PHE A 17 -35.01 3.66 -13.21
N PHE A 18 -34.82 4.25 -12.02
CA PHE A 18 -34.03 5.45 -11.67
C PHE A 18 -34.03 6.71 -12.56
N LEU A 19 -34.51 7.84 -12.00
CA LEU A 19 -33.82 9.14 -12.03
C LEU A 19 -34.47 10.16 -11.04
N SER A 20 -33.77 10.50 -9.96
CA SER A 20 -33.96 11.73 -9.15
C SER A 20 -32.76 11.81 -8.19
N ALA A 21 -32.00 12.89 -8.03
CA ALA A 21 -32.30 14.28 -8.26
C ALA A 21 -31.06 15.02 -8.80
N CYS A 22 -31.31 15.93 -9.75
CA CYS A 22 -30.38 16.96 -10.17
C CYS A 22 -30.64 18.20 -9.31
N SER A 23 -29.64 18.67 -8.55
CA SER A 23 -29.69 19.97 -7.88
C SER A 23 -28.71 20.91 -8.57
N THR A 24 -29.25 21.80 -9.39
CA THR A 24 -28.55 22.93 -9.99
C THR A 24 -28.27 23.99 -8.94
N VAL A 25 -27.00 24.31 -8.70
CA VAL A 25 -26.62 25.58 -8.06
C VAL A 25 -26.07 26.51 -9.13
N ASN A 26 -26.75 27.65 -9.26
CA ASN A 26 -26.50 28.69 -10.24
C ASN A 26 -25.15 29.39 -10.01
N ASN A 27 -24.42 29.55 -11.10
CA ASN A 27 -23.30 30.47 -11.24
C ASN A 27 -23.83 31.82 -11.80
N PRO A 28 -23.52 32.98 -11.21
CA PRO A 28 -23.62 34.25 -11.93
C PRO A 28 -22.22 34.71 -12.41
N SER A 29 -22.13 34.92 -13.72
CA SER A 29 -20.95 35.43 -14.41
C SER A 29 -20.66 36.91 -14.14
N SER A 30 -19.37 37.21 -14.29
CA SER A 30 -18.75 38.46 -14.78
C SER A 30 -18.55 39.62 -13.79
N THR A 31 -17.31 40.11 -13.70
CA THR A 31 -16.93 41.43 -14.22
C THR A 31 -15.41 41.65 -14.17
N THR A 32 -15.00 42.54 -15.07
CA THR A 32 -13.67 42.94 -15.52
C THR A 32 -12.85 43.76 -14.51
N ALA A 33 -11.53 43.82 -14.75
CA ALA A 33 -10.47 44.58 -14.06
C ALA A 33 -10.75 46.09 -13.82
N PRO A 34 -9.98 46.76 -12.93
CA PRO A 34 -8.82 47.52 -13.43
C PRO A 34 -7.57 47.59 -12.50
N VAL A 35 -6.54 48.23 -13.06
CA VAL A 35 -5.15 48.53 -12.66
C VAL A 35 -4.99 49.54 -11.50
N ALA A 36 -3.91 49.42 -10.71
CA ALA A 36 -3.03 50.47 -10.12
C ALA A 36 -2.28 49.88 -8.90
N GLU A 37 -1.05 50.21 -8.47
CA GLU A 37 0.13 50.97 -8.89
C GLU A 37 1.22 50.62 -7.85
N ASN A 38 2.49 50.70 -8.26
CA ASN A 38 3.69 50.54 -7.42
C ASN A 38 3.88 51.74 -6.46
N PRO A 39 4.75 51.67 -5.43
CA PRO A 39 6.10 52.22 -5.66
C PRO A 39 7.28 51.54 -4.92
N ALA A 40 8.37 51.41 -5.69
CA ALA A 40 9.76 51.79 -5.43
C ALA A 40 10.53 51.32 -4.17
N SER A 41 11.70 50.72 -4.42
CA SER A 41 12.97 51.17 -3.81
C SER A 41 14.18 50.87 -4.72
N ALA A 42 15.13 51.80 -4.66
CA ALA A 42 16.11 52.16 -5.67
C ALA A 42 17.44 51.36 -5.65
N PRO A 43 18.25 51.43 -6.73
CA PRO A 43 19.53 50.73 -6.85
C PRO A 43 20.73 51.58 -6.40
N THR A 44 21.82 50.93 -5.99
CA THR A 44 23.10 51.59 -5.69
C THR A 44 24.11 51.34 -6.81
N THR A 45 24.70 52.43 -7.28
CA THR A 45 25.70 52.56 -8.33
C THR A 45 27.11 52.60 -7.75
N THR A 46 28.10 52.13 -8.51
CA THR A 46 29.48 52.63 -8.43
C THR A 46 30.13 52.62 -9.83
N PRO A 47 31.06 53.56 -10.12
CA PRO A 47 31.19 54.13 -11.45
C PRO A 47 32.41 53.64 -12.24
N VAL A 48 32.25 53.76 -13.56
CA VAL A 48 33.27 53.65 -14.61
C VAL A 48 34.19 54.88 -14.59
N THR A 49 35.49 54.68 -14.81
CA THR A 49 36.37 55.70 -15.39
C THR A 49 37.19 55.05 -16.51
N ALA A 50 37.11 55.67 -17.70
CA ALA A 50 37.85 55.30 -18.91
C ALA A 50 39.01 56.31 -19.13
N PRO A 51 39.64 56.36 -20.32
CA PRO A 51 40.87 55.67 -20.69
C PRO A 51 42.05 56.66 -20.81
N VAL A 52 43.29 56.15 -20.80
CA VAL A 52 44.45 56.95 -21.23
C VAL A 52 45.22 56.17 -22.29
N THR A 53 45.09 56.64 -23.52
CA THR A 53 45.98 56.33 -24.63
C THR A 53 47.00 57.47 -24.77
N THR A 54 48.27 57.12 -24.92
CA THR A 54 49.33 58.04 -25.36
C THR A 54 50.24 57.34 -26.37
N PRO A 55 50.90 58.13 -27.24
CA PRO A 55 50.96 57.82 -28.66
C PRO A 55 52.24 57.11 -29.10
N GLU A 56 52.11 56.49 -30.26
CA GLU A 56 53.15 55.96 -31.14
C GLU A 56 54.23 57.01 -31.45
N THR A 57 55.50 56.69 -31.17
CA THR A 57 56.66 57.40 -31.71
C THR A 57 57.51 56.41 -32.51
N THR A 58 57.78 56.79 -33.76
CA THR A 58 58.65 56.13 -34.74
C THR A 58 60.12 56.02 -34.26
N PRO A 59 60.90 55.08 -34.82
CA PRO A 59 62.18 54.69 -34.24
C PRO A 59 63.32 55.62 -34.67
N VAL A 60 64.20 55.95 -33.73
CA VAL A 60 65.53 56.52 -34.01
C VAL A 60 66.55 55.41 -33.86
N THR A 61 67.22 55.08 -34.96
CA THR A 61 68.38 54.19 -35.00
C THR A 61 69.63 54.95 -34.56
N THR A 62 70.30 54.47 -33.51
CA THR A 62 71.72 54.76 -33.24
C THR A 62 72.41 53.46 -32.83
N PRO A 63 73.66 53.22 -33.29
CA PRO A 63 74.33 51.93 -33.13
C PRO A 63 75.26 51.96 -31.90
N GLU A 64 75.16 50.96 -31.01
CA GLU A 64 76.25 50.60 -30.10
C GLU A 64 76.19 49.10 -29.82
N THR A 65 77.20 48.35 -30.27
CA THR A 65 78.41 47.97 -29.50
C THR A 65 78.15 46.73 -28.65
N THR A 66 78.76 45.64 -29.10
CA THR A 66 78.70 44.28 -28.56
C THR A 66 79.16 44.20 -27.10
N ALA A 67 78.27 43.72 -26.23
CA ALA A 67 78.60 43.15 -24.93
C ALA A 67 78.43 41.61 -24.98
N PRO A 68 79.26 40.83 -24.25
CA PRO A 68 79.36 39.38 -24.43
C PRO A 68 78.12 38.63 -23.89
N THR A 69 77.80 37.53 -24.56
CA THR A 69 76.70 36.61 -24.25
C THR A 69 76.74 36.10 -22.80
N PRO A 70 75.69 36.31 -21.98
CA PRO A 70 75.55 35.61 -20.71
C PRO A 70 75.22 34.14 -20.95
N ALA A 71 75.78 33.25 -20.12
CA ALA A 71 75.52 31.81 -20.18
C ALA A 71 74.01 31.50 -20.05
N PRO A 72 73.49 30.45 -20.71
CA PRO A 72 72.07 30.11 -20.64
C PRO A 72 71.68 29.76 -19.20
N GLU A 73 70.62 30.39 -18.71
CA GLU A 73 69.96 30.05 -17.44
C GLU A 73 69.34 28.64 -17.56
N PRO A 74 69.48 27.76 -16.54
CA PRO A 74 68.93 26.42 -16.62
C PRO A 74 67.40 26.48 -16.69
N THR A 75 66.82 25.82 -17.69
CA THR A 75 65.38 25.69 -17.87
C THR A 75 64.75 25.06 -16.63
N PRO A 76 63.67 25.63 -16.05
CA PRO A 76 62.97 25.01 -14.94
C PRO A 76 62.37 23.69 -15.38
N VAL A 77 62.71 22.60 -14.69
CA VAL A 77 62.08 21.29 -14.88
C VAL A 77 60.65 21.39 -14.34
N VAL A 78 59.69 21.62 -15.23
CA VAL A 78 58.26 21.50 -14.91
C VAL A 78 57.97 20.02 -14.69
N THR A 79 57.85 19.62 -13.43
CA THR A 79 57.33 18.28 -13.09
C THR A 79 55.82 18.35 -13.34
N PRO A 80 55.22 17.52 -14.22
CA PRO A 80 53.79 17.59 -14.45
C PRO A 80 53.04 17.28 -13.16
N GLU A 81 52.06 18.13 -12.82
CA GLU A 81 51.14 17.91 -11.72
C GLU A 81 50.35 16.60 -11.98
N PRO A 82 50.18 15.71 -10.98
CA PRO A 82 49.48 14.45 -11.19
C PRO A 82 48.04 14.73 -11.62
N VAL A 83 47.64 14.19 -12.77
CA VAL A 83 46.25 14.26 -13.25
C VAL A 83 45.36 13.50 -12.26
N ALA A 84 44.39 14.18 -11.67
CA ALA A 84 43.44 13.55 -10.75
C ALA A 84 42.60 12.49 -11.48
N VAL A 85 42.60 11.25 -10.96
CA VAL A 85 41.81 10.13 -11.49
C VAL A 85 40.43 10.16 -10.84
N SER A 86 39.35 10.11 -11.65
CA SER A 86 37.98 10.01 -11.10
C SER A 86 37.77 8.66 -10.42
N LEU A 87 37.19 8.69 -9.22
CA LEU A 87 36.81 7.52 -8.44
C LEU A 87 35.30 7.22 -8.51
N ASP A 88 34.59 7.83 -9.46
CA ASP A 88 33.15 7.63 -9.62
C ASP A 88 32.84 6.32 -10.34
N LEU A 89 31.78 5.65 -9.90
CA LEU A 89 31.12 4.63 -10.72
C LEU A 89 30.29 5.30 -11.82
N SER A 90 30.37 4.79 -13.05
CA SER A 90 29.51 5.17 -14.18
C SER A 90 28.25 4.32 -14.27
N ALA A 91 28.26 3.11 -13.67
CA ALA A 91 27.10 2.26 -13.48
C ALA A 91 27.25 1.37 -12.25
N LEU A 92 26.13 1.02 -11.62
CA LEU A 92 26.04 -0.01 -10.59
C LEU A 92 24.72 -0.77 -10.77
N SER A 93 24.80 -2.09 -10.94
CA SER A 93 23.63 -2.97 -10.92
C SER A 93 23.78 -4.06 -9.87
N ILE A 94 22.65 -4.63 -9.46
CA ILE A 94 22.56 -5.74 -8.51
C ILE A 94 21.81 -6.90 -9.18
N SER A 95 22.16 -8.14 -8.86
CA SER A 95 21.57 -9.33 -9.47
C SER A 95 20.08 -9.53 -9.13
N GLU A 96 19.64 -9.06 -7.96
CA GLU A 96 18.26 -9.17 -7.47
C GLU A 96 17.90 -7.92 -6.66
N GLY A 97 16.66 -7.45 -6.79
CA GLY A 97 16.17 -6.21 -6.16
C GLY A 97 16.51 -4.93 -6.94
N THR A 98 16.15 -3.79 -6.36
CA THR A 98 16.31 -2.47 -6.99
C THR A 98 17.02 -1.52 -6.02
N LEU A 99 18.03 -0.79 -6.51
CA LEU A 99 18.68 0.27 -5.74
C LEU A 99 17.70 1.41 -5.46
N SER A 100 17.63 1.82 -4.20
CA SER A 100 16.89 3.00 -3.76
C SER A 100 17.82 3.95 -3.00
N PRO A 101 18.05 5.19 -3.49
CA PRO A 101 17.50 5.75 -4.73
C PRO A 101 18.03 5.06 -6.00
N SER A 102 17.46 5.38 -7.17
CA SER A 102 18.02 4.91 -8.45
C SER A 102 19.47 5.39 -8.60
N PHE A 103 20.31 4.58 -9.25
CA PHE A 103 21.74 4.85 -9.31
C PHE A 103 22.06 6.22 -9.90
N SER A 104 22.90 6.98 -9.20
CA SER A 104 23.56 8.17 -9.70
C SER A 104 25.02 8.19 -9.23
N SER A 105 25.95 8.64 -10.07
CA SER A 105 27.40 8.58 -9.77
C SER A 105 27.80 9.37 -8.51
N GLY A 106 27.02 10.40 -8.17
CA GLY A 106 27.19 11.25 -7.00
C GLY A 106 26.59 10.69 -5.70
N THR A 107 25.66 9.75 -5.78
CA THR A 107 25.04 9.14 -4.59
C THR A 107 25.89 7.96 -4.11
N THR A 108 26.28 8.00 -2.84
CA THR A 108 27.13 6.98 -2.21
C THR A 108 26.36 5.98 -1.35
N ASP A 109 25.13 6.30 -0.94
CA ASP A 109 24.35 5.46 -0.02
C ASP A 109 23.09 4.95 -0.71
N TYR A 110 22.88 3.63 -0.64
CA TYR A 110 21.74 2.96 -1.24
C TYR A 110 21.15 1.93 -0.29
N THR A 111 19.87 1.64 -0.50
CA THR A 111 19.15 0.54 0.13
C THR A 111 18.60 -0.40 -0.93
N VAL A 112 18.55 -1.69 -0.60
CA VAL A 112 17.90 -2.72 -1.42
C VAL A 112 17.14 -3.67 -0.51
N ALA A 113 15.87 -3.91 -0.82
CA ALA A 113 15.11 -5.00 -0.23
C ALA A 113 15.04 -6.17 -1.21
N VAL A 114 15.25 -7.40 -0.72
CA VAL A 114 15.12 -8.63 -1.51
C VAL A 114 14.19 -9.64 -0.83
N ALA A 115 13.54 -10.47 -1.63
CA ALA A 115 12.64 -11.51 -1.15
C ALA A 115 13.38 -12.51 -0.23
N ASN A 116 12.63 -13.20 0.64
CA ASN A 116 13.19 -14.19 1.56
C ASN A 116 13.92 -15.34 0.83
N SER A 117 13.53 -15.67 -0.40
CA SER A 117 14.17 -16.70 -1.24
C SER A 117 15.58 -16.32 -1.72
N VAL A 118 15.95 -15.03 -1.71
CA VAL A 118 17.25 -14.55 -2.20
C VAL A 118 18.30 -14.68 -1.11
N ALA A 119 19.05 -15.79 -1.13
CA ALA A 119 20.09 -16.06 -0.14
C ALA A 119 21.41 -15.30 -0.39
N SER A 120 21.62 -14.79 -1.61
CA SER A 120 22.80 -14.02 -1.97
C SER A 120 22.52 -13.08 -3.14
N VAL A 121 23.26 -11.97 -3.21
CA VAL A 121 23.23 -11.00 -4.32
C VAL A 121 24.64 -10.75 -4.85
N ALA A 122 24.77 -10.42 -6.13
CA ALA A 122 26.03 -9.98 -6.73
C ALA A 122 25.89 -8.53 -7.24
N PHE A 123 26.99 -7.79 -7.20
CA PHE A 123 27.06 -6.41 -7.67
C PHE A 123 27.90 -6.31 -8.94
N THR A 124 27.47 -5.52 -9.91
CA THR A 124 28.24 -5.24 -11.14
C THR A 124 28.57 -3.75 -11.19
N PRO A 125 29.65 -3.32 -10.52
CA PRO A 125 30.11 -1.93 -10.57
C PRO A 125 30.94 -1.65 -11.83
N THR A 126 30.75 -0.48 -12.44
CA THR A 126 31.55 0.00 -13.57
C THR A 126 32.21 1.32 -13.20
N ALA A 127 33.55 1.38 -13.24
CA ALA A 127 34.29 2.60 -12.95
C ALA A 127 34.29 3.57 -14.15
N SER A 128 34.21 4.86 -13.87
CA SER A 128 34.29 5.92 -14.90
C SER A 128 35.69 6.02 -15.50
N ALA A 129 36.74 5.79 -14.69
CA ALA A 129 38.14 5.84 -15.10
C ALA A 129 38.69 4.51 -15.68
N GLY A 130 37.83 3.50 -15.88
CA GLY A 130 38.20 2.22 -16.47
C GLY A 130 39.29 1.49 -15.68
N SER A 131 40.35 1.05 -16.35
CA SER A 131 41.46 0.28 -15.76
C SER A 131 42.45 1.11 -14.94
N SER A 132 42.25 2.42 -14.82
CA SER A 132 43.12 3.31 -14.03
C SER A 132 42.82 3.25 -12.52
N VAL A 133 41.77 2.51 -12.14
CA VAL A 133 41.34 2.33 -10.75
C VAL A 133 41.10 0.84 -10.47
N THR A 134 41.10 0.51 -9.19
CA THR A 134 40.68 -0.80 -8.68
C THR A 134 39.31 -0.68 -8.05
N ILE A 135 38.48 -1.71 -8.20
CA ILE A 135 37.18 -1.82 -7.53
C ILE A 135 37.24 -3.02 -6.59
N THR A 136 36.79 -2.83 -5.35
CA THR A 136 36.52 -3.95 -4.44
C THR A 136 35.06 -3.96 -4.01
N VAL A 137 34.49 -5.15 -3.84
CA VAL A 137 33.14 -5.39 -3.30
C VAL A 137 33.29 -6.25 -2.06
N ASP A 138 32.92 -5.71 -0.90
CA ASP A 138 33.10 -6.36 0.41
C ASP A 138 34.56 -6.82 0.63
N GLY A 139 35.52 -6.00 0.17
CA GLY A 139 36.96 -6.26 0.23
C GLY A 139 37.54 -7.16 -0.88
N ASN A 140 36.70 -7.76 -1.73
CA ASN A 140 37.15 -8.62 -2.84
C ASN A 140 37.32 -7.80 -4.13
N THR A 141 38.47 -7.93 -4.81
CA THR A 141 38.72 -7.25 -6.09
C THR A 141 37.77 -7.74 -7.18
N VAL A 142 37.12 -6.80 -7.88
CA VAL A 142 36.20 -7.05 -9.00
C VAL A 142 36.62 -6.22 -10.19
N ALA A 143 36.62 -6.81 -11.39
CA ALA A 143 36.90 -6.07 -12.62
C ALA A 143 35.72 -5.14 -12.96
N SER A 144 36.01 -3.96 -13.49
CA SER A 144 34.98 -2.99 -13.91
C SER A 144 34.01 -3.61 -14.93
N GLY A 145 32.71 -3.49 -14.68
CA GLY A 145 31.63 -4.04 -15.52
C GLY A 145 31.42 -5.55 -15.35
N VAL A 146 32.09 -6.20 -14.40
CA VAL A 146 31.95 -7.63 -14.12
C VAL A 146 31.23 -7.84 -12.80
N ALA A 147 30.36 -8.85 -12.74
CA ALA A 147 29.66 -9.21 -11.51
C ALA A 147 30.64 -9.73 -10.44
N SER A 148 30.45 -9.29 -9.20
CA SER A 148 31.17 -9.79 -8.03
C SER A 148 30.82 -11.25 -7.73
N GLY A 149 31.55 -11.86 -6.80
CA GLY A 149 31.05 -13.04 -6.10
C GLY A 149 29.74 -12.76 -5.35
N GLY A 150 28.99 -13.82 -5.02
CA GLY A 150 27.75 -13.71 -4.27
C GLY A 150 27.98 -13.25 -2.84
N VAL A 151 27.31 -12.17 -2.44
CA VAL A 151 27.25 -11.65 -1.07
C VAL A 151 26.11 -12.36 -0.34
N SER A 152 26.44 -13.24 0.61
CA SER A 152 25.45 -13.96 1.39
C SER A 152 24.64 -13.04 2.32
N LEU A 153 23.35 -13.31 2.42
CA LEU A 153 22.38 -12.54 3.20
C LEU A 153 21.70 -13.41 4.27
N THR A 154 21.61 -12.86 5.48
CA THR A 154 20.84 -13.46 6.58
C THR A 154 19.41 -12.90 6.55
N ALA A 155 18.42 -13.79 6.61
CA ALA A 155 17.02 -13.39 6.60
C ALA A 155 16.70 -12.47 7.80
N GLY A 156 15.99 -11.38 7.56
CA GLY A 156 15.59 -10.39 8.57
C GLY A 156 16.70 -9.46 9.06
N VAL A 157 17.91 -9.56 8.51
CA VAL A 157 19.07 -8.78 8.94
C VAL A 157 19.55 -7.91 7.79
N ALA A 158 19.65 -6.60 8.03
CA ALA A 158 20.28 -5.68 7.10
C ALA A 158 21.80 -5.91 7.05
N LYS A 159 22.36 -6.06 5.84
CA LYS A 159 23.79 -6.19 5.59
C LYS A 159 24.29 -4.98 4.80
N ALA A 160 25.23 -4.23 5.38
CA ALA A 160 25.96 -3.20 4.66
C ALA A 160 27.05 -3.84 3.78
N VAL A 161 27.08 -3.47 2.51
CA VAL A 161 28.08 -3.90 1.52
C VAL A 161 28.85 -2.67 1.06
N SER A 162 30.17 -2.70 1.17
CA SER A 162 31.04 -1.62 0.71
C SER A 162 31.59 -1.92 -0.68
N ILE A 163 31.36 -1.00 -1.62
CA ILE A 163 32.02 -0.98 -2.92
C ILE A 163 33.01 0.17 -2.94
N ILE A 164 34.31 -0.12 -3.04
CA ILE A 164 35.38 0.89 -2.95
C ILE A 164 36.07 1.00 -4.31
N VAL A 165 36.14 2.23 -4.83
CA VAL A 165 36.93 2.58 -6.03
C VAL A 165 38.20 3.30 -5.57
N SER A 166 39.38 2.85 -6.02
CA SER A 166 40.67 3.40 -5.59
C SER A 166 41.67 3.55 -6.73
N ASP A 167 42.41 4.66 -6.74
CA ASP A 167 43.58 4.89 -7.60
C ASP A 167 44.92 4.48 -6.93
N GLY A 168 44.85 3.87 -5.73
CA GLY A 168 45.99 3.50 -4.89
C GLY A 168 46.40 4.53 -3.85
N SER A 169 45.98 5.79 -3.97
CA SER A 169 46.25 6.87 -2.99
C SER A 169 44.96 7.43 -2.37
N ASN A 170 43.88 7.44 -3.14
CA ASN A 170 42.56 7.96 -2.81
C ASN A 170 41.51 6.86 -2.96
N THR A 171 40.39 7.01 -2.25
CA THR A 171 39.27 6.05 -2.29
C THR A 171 37.92 6.77 -2.30
N LYS A 172 36.95 6.23 -3.04
CA LYS A 172 35.53 6.57 -2.92
C LYS A 172 34.74 5.32 -2.58
N THR A 173 33.86 5.42 -1.59
CA THR A 173 33.06 4.29 -1.09
C THR A 173 31.59 4.49 -1.41
N TYR A 174 30.97 3.46 -1.96
CA TYR A 174 29.54 3.32 -2.12
C TYR A 174 29.04 2.26 -1.13
N THR A 175 28.13 2.63 -0.25
CA THR A 175 27.54 1.77 0.78
C THR A 175 26.14 1.33 0.34
N ILE A 176 25.92 0.03 0.25
CA ILE A 176 24.62 -0.54 -0.09
C ILE A 176 24.13 -1.36 1.09
N THR A 177 23.02 -0.94 1.70
CA THR A 177 22.35 -1.70 2.75
C THR A 177 21.34 -2.64 2.12
N VAL A 178 21.63 -3.94 2.13
CA VAL A 178 20.76 -4.99 1.58
C VAL A 178 20.00 -5.66 2.72
N THR A 179 18.68 -5.66 2.66
CA THR A 179 17.81 -6.34 3.63
C THR A 179 17.08 -7.49 2.95
N ARG A 180 17.37 -8.72 3.37
CA ARG A 180 16.61 -9.91 2.99
C ARG A 180 15.42 -10.05 3.93
N ALA A 181 14.21 -10.24 3.40
CA ALA A 181 13.03 -10.46 4.23
C ALA A 181 13.22 -11.65 5.21
N ALA A 182 12.70 -11.52 6.44
CA ALA A 182 12.73 -12.60 7.43
C ALA A 182 11.97 -13.84 6.93
N ALA A 183 12.30 -15.02 7.46
CA ALA A 183 11.46 -16.20 7.25
C ALA A 183 10.19 -16.00 8.08
N SER A 184 9.02 -16.07 7.45
CA SER A 184 7.76 -16.15 8.17
C SER A 184 7.73 -17.47 8.95
N SER A 185 7.45 -17.41 10.25
CA SER A 185 6.93 -18.60 10.94
C SER A 185 5.68 -19.05 10.18
N SER A 186 5.64 -20.31 9.77
CA SER A 186 4.53 -20.83 8.95
C SER A 186 3.19 -20.49 9.61
N VAL A 187 2.38 -19.72 8.91
CA VAL A 187 1.06 -19.27 9.35
C VAL A 187 0.17 -20.49 9.63
N ASN A 188 -0.39 -20.57 10.85
CA ASN A 188 -1.30 -21.64 11.22
C ASN A 188 -2.74 -21.32 10.77
N THR A 189 -3.17 -21.94 9.67
CA THR A 189 -4.53 -21.78 9.11
C THR A 189 -5.50 -22.90 9.50
N THR A 190 -5.15 -23.70 10.52
CA THR A 190 -6.01 -24.80 10.99
C THR A 190 -7.32 -24.24 11.51
N LYS A 191 -8.46 -24.73 11.02
CA LYS A 191 -9.76 -24.32 11.55
C LYS A 191 -9.90 -24.65 13.05
N PRO A 192 -10.71 -23.91 13.82
CA PRO A 192 -11.04 -24.26 15.20
C PRO A 192 -11.43 -25.74 15.36
N SER A 193 -10.99 -26.41 16.43
CA SER A 193 -11.33 -27.83 16.67
C SER A 193 -12.77 -28.05 17.14
N SER A 194 -13.45 -27.00 17.58
CA SER A 194 -14.84 -26.97 18.04
C SER A 194 -15.57 -25.78 17.44
N THR A 195 -16.90 -25.75 17.54
CA THR A 195 -17.67 -24.59 17.10
C THR A 195 -17.23 -23.32 17.85
N VAL A 196 -17.01 -22.24 17.10
CA VAL A 196 -16.79 -20.87 17.58
C VAL A 196 -17.98 -20.01 17.16
N ASN A 197 -18.57 -19.29 18.10
CA ASN A 197 -19.67 -18.37 17.79
C ASN A 197 -19.11 -17.06 17.22
N LEU A 198 -19.65 -16.63 16.08
CA LEU A 198 -19.21 -15.46 15.34
C LEU A 198 -20.40 -14.54 15.06
N VAL A 199 -20.18 -13.24 15.15
CA VAL A 199 -21.12 -12.22 14.67
C VAL A 199 -20.48 -11.37 13.59
N PHE A 200 -21.19 -11.17 12.49
CA PHE A 200 -20.79 -10.24 11.43
C PHE A 200 -21.64 -8.97 11.50
N ILE A 201 -20.99 -7.84 11.81
CA ILE A 201 -21.57 -6.50 11.68
C ILE A 201 -21.37 -6.04 10.24
N HIS A 202 -22.45 -6.01 9.47
CA HIS A 202 -22.35 -5.71 8.05
C HIS A 202 -23.63 -5.07 7.51
N HIS A 203 -23.56 -4.69 6.25
CA HIS A 203 -24.66 -4.23 5.41
C HIS A 203 -24.38 -4.59 3.97
N SER A 204 -25.40 -4.45 3.10
CA SER A 204 -25.20 -4.37 1.65
C SER A 204 -24.39 -5.56 1.11
N SER A 205 -23.14 -5.34 0.66
CA SER A 205 -22.25 -6.41 0.16
C SER A 205 -21.98 -7.54 1.16
N GLY A 206 -22.06 -7.28 2.47
CA GLY A 206 -21.88 -8.33 3.49
C GLY A 206 -22.98 -9.38 3.44
N ARG A 207 -24.22 -8.95 3.21
CA ARG A 207 -25.37 -9.84 3.01
C ARG A 207 -25.18 -10.72 1.78
N ASN A 208 -24.76 -10.12 0.66
CA ASN A 208 -24.46 -10.86 -0.57
C ASN A 208 -23.32 -11.86 -0.36
N TRP A 209 -22.30 -11.49 0.43
CA TRP A 209 -21.18 -12.36 0.72
C TRP A 209 -21.59 -13.58 1.56
N LEU A 210 -22.44 -13.41 2.57
CA LEU A 210 -22.98 -14.50 3.39
C LEU A 210 -23.89 -15.48 2.61
N ARG A 211 -24.65 -14.99 1.63
CA ARG A 211 -25.68 -15.76 0.90
C ARG A 211 -25.14 -17.00 0.19
N THR A 212 -25.87 -18.11 0.25
CA THR A 212 -25.51 -19.38 -0.43
C THR A 212 -26.19 -19.58 -1.78
N SER A 213 -27.24 -18.83 -2.07
CA SER A 213 -27.98 -18.90 -3.33
C SER A 213 -28.49 -17.53 -3.73
N SER A 214 -28.66 -17.33 -5.04
CA SER A 214 -29.21 -16.10 -5.60
C SER A 214 -30.73 -16.19 -5.67
N ALA A 215 -31.46 -15.26 -5.04
CA ALA A 215 -32.74 -14.85 -5.60
C ALA A 215 -32.42 -13.88 -6.75
N THR A 216 -33.16 -13.95 -7.86
CA THR A 216 -32.84 -13.23 -9.12
C THR A 216 -32.31 -11.81 -8.90
N GLY A 217 -31.04 -11.58 -9.23
CA GLY A 217 -30.34 -10.29 -9.07
C GLY A 217 -29.24 -10.29 -8.01
N ASP A 218 -29.16 -11.31 -7.16
CA ASP A 218 -28.17 -11.37 -6.08
C ASP A 218 -26.83 -11.99 -6.52
N PHE A 219 -25.75 -11.58 -5.85
CA PHE A 219 -24.38 -12.02 -6.07
C PHE A 219 -23.84 -12.86 -4.90
N PRO A 220 -24.26 -14.12 -4.72
CA PRO A 220 -23.89 -14.91 -3.54
C PRO A 220 -22.38 -15.18 -3.45
N GLY A 221 -21.83 -15.15 -2.24
CA GLY A 221 -20.44 -15.53 -1.95
C GLY A 221 -20.26 -16.83 -1.15
N ALA A 222 -21.35 -17.37 -0.61
CA ALA A 222 -21.39 -18.55 0.24
C ALA A 222 -20.47 -18.50 1.47
N LEU A 223 -20.14 -17.29 1.97
CA LEU A 223 -19.25 -17.13 3.12
C LEU A 223 -19.79 -17.87 4.36
N ALA A 224 -21.10 -17.80 4.64
CA ALA A 224 -21.66 -18.47 5.81
C ALA A 224 -21.46 -20.00 5.77
N GLN A 225 -21.66 -20.62 4.60
CA GLN A 225 -21.41 -22.05 4.42
C GLN A 225 -19.93 -22.38 4.60
N ALA A 226 -19.04 -21.55 4.05
CA ALA A 226 -17.60 -21.75 4.17
C ALA A 226 -17.13 -21.62 5.64
N LEU A 227 -17.66 -20.63 6.37
CA LEU A 227 -17.46 -20.42 7.79
C LEU A 227 -17.93 -21.63 8.62
N ASN A 228 -19.11 -22.17 8.34
CA ASN A 228 -19.59 -23.38 9.03
C ASN A 228 -18.70 -24.61 8.78
N ASN A 229 -18.23 -24.79 7.53
CA ASN A 229 -17.26 -25.85 7.21
C ASN A 229 -15.93 -25.68 7.99
N ASN A 230 -15.64 -24.46 8.43
CA ASN A 230 -14.53 -24.08 9.29
C ASN A 230 -14.89 -23.95 10.78
N ASN A 231 -16.02 -24.52 11.20
CA ASN A 231 -16.48 -24.54 12.59
C ASN A 231 -16.81 -23.14 13.17
N TYR A 232 -17.11 -22.14 12.34
CA TYR A 232 -17.67 -20.87 12.81
C TYR A 232 -19.20 -20.90 12.66
N TYR A 233 -19.93 -20.76 13.77
CA TYR A 233 -21.37 -20.56 13.76
C TYR A 233 -21.66 -19.08 13.55
N VAL A 234 -22.38 -18.73 12.50
CA VAL A 234 -22.55 -17.35 12.05
C VAL A 234 -23.85 -16.79 12.58
N THR A 235 -23.74 -15.62 13.20
CA THR A 235 -24.82 -14.66 13.40
C THR A 235 -24.44 -13.37 12.71
N ASP A 236 -25.41 -12.50 12.51
CA ASP A 236 -25.15 -11.20 11.89
C ASP A 236 -26.07 -10.12 12.41
N THR A 237 -25.61 -8.88 12.25
CA THR A 237 -26.40 -7.67 12.38
C THR A 237 -26.41 -7.00 11.00
N ASP A 238 -27.57 -6.56 10.55
CA ASP A 238 -27.80 -5.95 9.23
C ASP A 238 -28.78 -4.78 9.40
N TYR A 239 -29.30 -4.23 8.30
CA TYR A 239 -30.26 -3.11 8.30
C TYR A 239 -31.36 -3.29 9.33
N GLY A 240 -31.67 -2.21 10.06
CA GLY A 240 -32.72 -2.25 11.09
C GLY A 240 -32.32 -2.98 12.38
N TRP A 241 -31.07 -3.41 12.56
CA TRP A 241 -30.67 -4.11 13.78
C TRP A 241 -30.60 -3.16 14.98
N ASP A 242 -31.27 -3.54 16.05
CA ASP A 242 -31.31 -2.79 17.29
C ASP A 242 -30.42 -3.46 18.35
N ALA A 243 -29.44 -2.73 18.90
CA ALA A 243 -28.83 -3.16 20.16
C ALA A 243 -29.84 -2.92 21.30
N GLN A 244 -30.52 -1.78 21.24
CA GLN A 244 -31.60 -1.39 22.12
C GLN A 244 -32.78 -0.95 21.28
N ALA A 245 -34.00 -1.23 21.74
CA ALA A 245 -35.21 -0.96 20.97
C ALA A 245 -35.24 0.47 20.40
N GLY A 246 -35.28 0.56 19.07
CA GLY A 246 -35.37 1.81 18.32
C GLY A 246 -34.07 2.59 18.15
N ASP A 247 -32.90 2.05 18.52
CA ASP A 247 -31.62 2.70 18.25
C ASP A 247 -31.15 2.55 16.80
N ASN A 248 -31.70 1.56 16.08
CA ASN A 248 -31.44 1.29 14.67
C ASN A 248 -29.95 1.27 14.35
N LEU A 249 -29.16 0.69 15.26
CA LEU A 249 -27.71 0.74 15.18
C LEU A 249 -27.19 0.10 13.89
N GLY A 250 -27.89 -0.95 13.44
CA GLY A 250 -27.73 -1.60 12.14
C GLY A 250 -27.48 -0.57 11.06
N ASP A 251 -28.41 0.37 10.83
CA ASP A 251 -28.37 1.35 9.74
C ASP A 251 -27.08 2.21 9.68
N GLY A 252 -26.31 2.32 10.76
CA GLY A 252 -25.04 3.06 10.82
C GLY A 252 -23.81 2.16 10.94
N THR A 253 -23.48 1.35 9.92
CA THR A 253 -22.25 0.52 9.95
C THR A 253 -21.00 1.20 9.40
N ASP A 254 -21.08 2.45 8.93
CA ASP A 254 -19.93 3.08 8.26
C ASP A 254 -18.80 3.40 9.22
N THR A 255 -17.60 3.60 8.68
CA THR A 255 -16.38 3.88 9.46
C THR A 255 -16.61 4.98 10.50
N VAL A 256 -17.28 6.07 10.12
CA VAL A 256 -17.62 7.20 11.01
C VAL A 256 -18.57 6.84 12.15
N ASN A 257 -19.34 5.76 12.03
CA ASN A 257 -20.28 5.30 13.05
C ASN A 257 -19.64 4.34 14.05
N TRP A 258 -18.51 3.70 13.74
CA TRP A 258 -17.89 2.70 14.61
C TRP A 258 -17.58 3.17 16.04
N PRO A 259 -17.20 4.44 16.31
CA PRO A 259 -17.07 4.92 17.68
C PRO A 259 -18.35 4.80 18.52
N SER A 260 -19.53 4.71 17.90
CA SER A 260 -20.81 4.45 18.60
C SER A 260 -21.12 2.96 18.77
N TRP A 261 -20.53 2.10 17.95
CA TRP A 261 -20.65 0.64 18.07
C TRP A 261 -19.72 0.10 19.16
N PHE A 262 -18.43 0.43 19.09
CA PHE A 262 -17.37 -0.15 19.91
C PHE A 262 -17.25 0.56 21.26
N VAL A 263 -18.33 0.46 22.04
CA VAL A 263 -18.43 0.96 23.41
C VAL A 263 -19.11 -0.09 24.29
N ASP A 264 -18.80 -0.06 25.59
CA ASP A 264 -19.32 -1.02 26.57
C ASP A 264 -20.86 -0.97 26.69
N ALA A 265 -21.48 0.14 26.26
CA ALA A 265 -22.93 0.28 26.25
C ALA A 265 -23.62 -0.49 25.11
N LYS A 266 -22.92 -0.84 24.02
CA LYS A 266 -23.53 -1.41 22.80
C LYS A 266 -23.00 -2.80 22.46
N MET A 267 -21.71 -3.02 22.56
CA MET A 267 -21.11 -4.31 22.18
C MET A 267 -21.59 -5.53 22.97
N PRO A 268 -22.02 -5.46 24.25
CA PRO A 268 -22.63 -6.60 24.92
C PRO A 268 -23.85 -7.18 24.18
N TYR A 269 -24.63 -6.34 23.48
CA TYR A 269 -25.75 -6.80 22.66
C TYR A 269 -25.28 -7.53 21.40
N VAL A 270 -24.17 -7.08 20.81
CA VAL A 270 -23.52 -7.75 19.68
C VAL A 270 -22.97 -9.12 20.09
N TYR A 271 -22.32 -9.20 21.26
CA TYR A 271 -21.82 -10.47 21.81
C TYR A 271 -22.94 -11.45 22.10
N ALA A 272 -24.05 -10.98 22.67
CA ALA A 272 -25.22 -11.81 22.98
C ALA A 272 -26.08 -12.15 21.75
N ASN A 273 -25.83 -11.56 20.57
CA ASN A 273 -26.68 -11.74 19.40
C ASN A 273 -26.76 -13.22 18.96
N THR A 274 -27.98 -13.71 18.80
CA THR A 274 -28.28 -15.06 18.30
C THR A 274 -28.99 -15.05 16.95
N SER A 275 -29.21 -13.89 16.35
CA SER A 275 -29.95 -13.73 15.10
C SER A 275 -29.19 -14.33 13.92
N VAL A 276 -29.89 -15.09 13.09
CA VAL A 276 -29.35 -15.68 11.86
C VAL A 276 -30.14 -15.09 10.69
N ALA A 277 -29.43 -14.50 9.73
CA ALA A 277 -30.03 -13.80 8.59
C ALA A 277 -31.05 -12.76 9.07
N TYR A 278 -30.60 -11.81 9.90
CA TYR A 278 -31.47 -10.88 10.64
C TYR A 278 -32.50 -10.15 9.76
N TYR A 279 -32.12 -9.76 8.54
CA TYR A 279 -33.02 -9.10 7.59
C TYR A 279 -34.16 -10.01 7.07
N GLY A 280 -34.23 -11.27 7.50
CA GLY A 280 -35.37 -12.16 7.28
C GLY A 280 -35.47 -12.76 5.88
N ASP A 281 -34.41 -12.67 5.07
CA ASP A 281 -34.41 -13.07 3.67
C ASP A 281 -34.03 -14.55 3.43
N SER A 282 -33.81 -15.34 4.49
CA SER A 282 -33.28 -16.72 4.39
C SER A 282 -32.00 -16.80 3.54
N SER A 283 -31.18 -15.74 3.58
CA SER A 283 -29.93 -15.60 2.83
C SER A 283 -28.98 -16.78 2.99
N TYR A 284 -28.89 -17.30 4.21
CA TYR A 284 -28.08 -18.44 4.57
C TYR A 284 -28.69 -19.18 5.76
N SER A 285 -28.14 -20.36 6.06
CA SER A 285 -28.46 -21.10 7.28
C SER A 285 -27.19 -21.71 7.86
N ASN A 286 -27.18 -21.95 9.17
CA ASN A 286 -26.07 -22.64 9.82
C ASN A 286 -26.21 -24.17 9.68
N SER A 287 -25.18 -24.84 9.17
CA SER A 287 -25.13 -26.31 9.08
C SER A 287 -24.55 -27.00 10.32
N ILE A 288 -24.02 -26.21 11.27
CA ILE A 288 -23.45 -26.68 12.54
C ILE A 288 -24.28 -26.16 13.72
N ALA A 289 -24.20 -26.84 14.86
CA ALA A 289 -24.83 -26.38 16.10
C ALA A 289 -24.02 -25.23 16.72
N ARG A 290 -24.73 -24.24 17.28
CA ARG A 290 -24.14 -23.12 18.03
C ARG A 290 -23.46 -23.64 19.29
N ALA A 291 -22.31 -23.06 19.65
CA ALA A 291 -21.69 -23.30 20.95
C ALA A 291 -22.44 -22.56 22.07
N SER A 292 -22.29 -22.99 23.32
CA SER A 292 -22.80 -22.23 24.47
C SER A 292 -22.07 -20.90 24.62
N GLY A 293 -22.79 -19.85 25.05
CA GLY A 293 -22.22 -18.53 25.33
C GLY A 293 -22.31 -17.56 24.17
N ASP A 294 -21.60 -16.45 24.33
CA ASP A 294 -21.62 -15.31 23.44
C ASP A 294 -20.81 -15.55 22.16
N ASN A 295 -20.94 -14.64 21.21
CA ASN A 295 -20.02 -14.53 20.08
C ASN A 295 -18.62 -14.17 20.60
N GLU A 296 -17.62 -14.92 20.14
CA GLU A 296 -16.20 -14.76 20.45
C GLU A 296 -15.47 -13.99 19.36
N VAL A 297 -15.92 -14.14 18.11
CA VAL A 297 -15.36 -13.45 16.95
C VAL A 297 -16.35 -12.40 16.46
N VAL A 298 -15.88 -11.17 16.33
CA VAL A 298 -16.62 -10.05 15.72
C VAL A 298 -15.96 -9.72 14.41
N ILE A 299 -16.62 -10.05 13.31
CA ILE A 299 -16.27 -9.52 11.99
C ILE A 299 -17.04 -8.22 11.81
N PHE A 300 -16.43 -7.17 11.29
CA PHE A 300 -17.13 -5.92 11.02
C PHE A 300 -16.63 -5.25 9.76
N LYS A 301 -17.52 -4.51 9.09
CA LYS A 301 -17.21 -3.79 7.86
C LYS A 301 -18.04 -2.53 7.71
N SER A 302 -17.52 -1.58 6.93
CA SER A 302 -18.27 -0.39 6.49
C SER A 302 -19.28 -0.75 5.40
N CYS A 303 -20.36 0.03 5.27
CA CYS A 303 -21.29 -0.12 4.14
C CYS A 303 -20.74 0.55 2.89
N TYR A 304 -20.17 1.74 3.02
CA TYR A 304 -19.53 2.41 1.89
C TYR A 304 -18.17 1.79 1.55
N PRO A 305 -17.87 1.57 0.26
CA PRO A 305 -16.51 1.29 -0.18
C PRO A 305 -15.60 2.45 0.25
N ASN A 306 -14.31 2.17 0.50
CA ASN A 306 -13.27 3.17 0.71
C ASN A 306 -12.98 3.99 -0.58
N SER A 307 -14.03 4.35 -1.33
CA SER A 307 -14.00 4.92 -2.68
C SER A 307 -13.52 6.37 -2.72
N GLU A 308 -13.61 7.05 -1.58
CA GLU A 308 -13.28 8.46 -1.43
C GLU A 308 -12.46 8.65 -0.16
N VAL A 309 -11.21 8.23 -0.19
CA VAL A 309 -10.24 8.79 0.74
C VAL A 309 -10.02 10.24 0.31
N GLY A 310 -10.28 11.18 1.22
CA GLY A 310 -10.23 12.62 0.97
C GLY A 310 -8.83 13.15 0.65
N GLY A 311 -8.52 14.39 1.05
CA GLY A 311 -7.21 14.99 0.74
C GLY A 311 -6.00 14.24 1.34
N SER A 312 -6.21 13.38 2.35
CA SER A 312 -5.19 12.52 2.95
C SER A 312 -5.82 11.34 3.70
N ILE A 313 -5.01 10.35 4.09
CA ILE A 313 -5.46 9.24 4.94
C ILE A 313 -5.58 9.61 6.43
N ALA A 314 -5.13 10.80 6.86
CA ALA A 314 -4.97 11.14 8.27
C ALA A 314 -6.29 11.18 9.04
N ASP A 315 -7.35 11.71 8.42
CA ASP A 315 -8.67 11.78 9.03
C ASP A 315 -9.27 10.37 9.23
N GLU A 316 -9.00 9.46 8.29
CA GLU A 316 -9.40 8.05 8.40
C GLU A 316 -8.65 7.35 9.53
N GLN A 317 -7.31 7.53 9.59
CA GLN A 317 -6.46 6.92 10.63
C GLN A 317 -6.95 7.22 12.05
N ALA A 318 -7.47 8.42 12.31
CA ALA A 318 -7.96 8.81 13.63
C ALA A 318 -9.10 7.89 14.14
N ILE A 319 -10.02 7.49 13.26
CA ILE A 319 -11.13 6.62 13.62
C ILE A 319 -10.62 5.22 13.95
N TYR A 320 -9.81 4.62 13.06
CA TYR A 320 -9.23 3.29 13.27
C TYR A 320 -8.40 3.23 14.56
N ASN A 321 -7.53 4.22 14.80
CA ASN A 321 -6.74 4.30 16.02
C ASN A 321 -7.62 4.43 17.28
N GLY A 322 -8.74 5.15 17.19
CA GLY A 322 -9.70 5.27 18.29
C GLY A 322 -10.29 3.94 18.75
N LEU A 323 -10.44 2.96 17.84
CA LEU A 323 -10.99 1.64 18.17
C LEU A 323 -10.04 0.77 19.00
N LEU A 324 -8.72 0.97 18.89
CA LEU A 324 -7.73 0.12 19.54
C LEU A 324 -7.85 0.14 21.07
N THR A 325 -8.33 1.24 21.66
CA THR A 325 -8.57 1.32 23.11
C THR A 325 -9.63 0.33 23.55
N TYR A 326 -10.73 0.22 22.78
CA TYR A 326 -11.79 -0.73 23.06
C TYR A 326 -11.30 -2.17 22.84
N PHE A 327 -10.59 -2.44 21.74
CA PHE A 327 -10.08 -3.79 21.46
C PHE A 327 -9.07 -4.28 22.50
N ALA A 328 -8.21 -3.38 23.00
CA ALA A 328 -7.27 -3.71 24.07
C ALA A 328 -7.95 -4.03 25.40
N ALA A 329 -9.12 -3.45 25.66
CA ALA A 329 -9.90 -3.74 26.86
C ALA A 329 -10.66 -5.09 26.80
N HIS A 330 -10.84 -5.65 25.60
CA HIS A 330 -11.67 -6.84 25.34
C HIS A 330 -10.87 -7.94 24.64
N THR A 331 -9.76 -8.36 25.26
CA THR A 331 -8.87 -9.41 24.74
C THR A 331 -9.50 -10.81 24.71
N ASP A 332 -10.64 -10.99 25.38
CA ASP A 332 -11.48 -12.19 25.32
C ASP A 332 -12.30 -12.30 24.03
N LYS A 333 -12.23 -11.30 23.15
CA LYS A 333 -12.86 -11.27 21.83
C LYS A 333 -11.82 -11.10 20.73
N LEU A 334 -12.07 -11.71 19.58
CA LEU A 334 -11.32 -11.48 18.34
C LEU A 334 -12.08 -10.50 17.45
N PHE A 335 -11.44 -9.41 17.05
CA PHE A 335 -12.01 -8.40 16.15
C PHE A 335 -11.36 -8.52 14.77
N ILE A 336 -12.17 -8.68 13.73
CA ILE A 336 -11.72 -8.77 12.34
C ILE A 336 -12.31 -7.62 11.54
N LEU A 337 -11.45 -6.67 11.18
CA LEU A 337 -11.80 -5.62 10.24
C LEU A 337 -11.83 -6.21 8.82
N ILE A 338 -12.97 -6.07 8.15
CA ILE A 338 -13.07 -6.26 6.71
C ILE A 338 -13.05 -4.87 6.08
N ILE A 339 -11.97 -4.55 5.37
CA ILE A 339 -11.93 -3.38 4.49
C ILE A 339 -13.02 -3.58 3.44
N PRO A 340 -13.94 -2.63 3.22
CA PRO A 340 -15.08 -2.82 2.33
C PRO A 340 -14.62 -3.05 0.87
N PRO A 341 -15.35 -3.85 0.06
CA PRO A 341 -14.90 -4.24 -1.27
C PRO A 341 -14.75 -3.05 -2.22
N ALA A 342 -13.90 -3.17 -3.24
CA ALA A 342 -13.78 -2.15 -4.27
C ALA A 342 -15.11 -1.97 -5.04
N PRO A 343 -15.54 -0.73 -5.34
CA PRO A 343 -16.62 -0.47 -6.29
C PRO A 343 -16.11 -0.65 -7.73
N VAL A 344 -17.00 -0.52 -8.71
CA VAL A 344 -16.66 -0.61 -10.15
C VAL A 344 -15.47 0.28 -10.50
N SER A 345 -15.45 1.50 -10.00
CA SER A 345 -14.37 2.46 -10.20
C SER A 345 -14.15 3.29 -8.93
N THR A 346 -12.89 3.46 -8.56
CA THR A 346 -12.43 4.26 -7.43
C THR A 346 -11.62 5.44 -7.94
N SER A 347 -12.15 6.65 -7.82
CA SER A 347 -11.47 7.87 -8.26
C SER A 347 -10.21 8.16 -7.42
N SER A 348 -10.25 7.86 -6.12
CA SER A 348 -9.17 8.09 -5.16
C SER A 348 -8.23 6.87 -4.97
N TYR A 349 -8.14 5.98 -5.96
CA TYR A 349 -7.52 4.64 -5.80
C TYR A 349 -6.10 4.64 -5.23
N VAL A 350 -5.30 5.68 -5.52
CA VAL A 350 -3.95 5.84 -4.94
C VAL A 350 -4.01 6.01 -3.42
N LEU A 351 -4.89 6.90 -2.94
CA LEU A 351 -5.06 7.15 -1.51
C LEU A 351 -5.83 6.03 -0.82
N THR A 352 -6.79 5.41 -1.49
CA THR A 352 -7.46 4.18 -1.00
C THR A 352 -6.46 3.06 -0.78
N LYS A 353 -5.57 2.80 -1.76
CA LYS A 353 -4.49 1.83 -1.60
C LYS A 353 -3.58 2.20 -0.44
N GLN A 354 -3.19 3.47 -0.32
CA GLN A 354 -2.34 3.92 0.78
C GLN A 354 -2.97 3.68 2.16
N LEU A 355 -4.28 3.94 2.31
CA LEU A 355 -5.01 3.65 3.54
C LEU A 355 -5.05 2.14 3.81
N ASN A 356 -5.38 1.34 2.80
CA ASN A 356 -5.49 -0.10 2.95
C ASN A 356 -4.13 -0.75 3.27
N ASP A 357 -3.06 -0.35 2.59
CA ASP A 357 -1.68 -0.75 2.89
C ASP A 357 -1.34 -0.43 4.35
N TRP A 358 -1.70 0.76 4.84
CA TRP A 358 -1.51 1.13 6.25
C TRP A 358 -2.35 0.26 7.20
N LEU A 359 -3.58 -0.10 6.85
CA LEU A 359 -4.43 -0.95 7.69
C LEU A 359 -3.87 -2.38 7.84
N VAL A 360 -3.28 -2.93 6.78
CA VAL A 360 -2.76 -4.31 6.80
C VAL A 360 -1.30 -4.43 7.27
N ASP A 361 -0.51 -3.35 7.20
CA ASP A 361 0.89 -3.38 7.57
C ASP A 361 1.07 -3.52 9.09
N THR A 362 1.57 -4.69 9.51
CA THR A 362 1.83 -5.00 10.92
C THR A 362 3.15 -4.40 11.44
N SER A 363 4.02 -3.93 10.55
CA SER A 363 5.32 -3.37 10.92
C SER A 363 5.28 -1.87 11.19
N SER A 364 4.58 -1.10 10.34
CA SER A 364 4.49 0.36 10.45
C SER A 364 3.07 0.93 10.30
N GLY A 365 2.08 0.05 10.12
CA GLY A 365 0.69 0.40 9.89
C GLY A 365 -0.16 0.51 11.16
N TRP A 366 -1.47 0.29 11.01
CA TRP A 366 -2.47 0.51 12.05
C TRP A 366 -2.21 -0.27 13.33
N LEU A 367 -1.80 -1.54 13.19
CA LEU A 367 -1.52 -2.41 14.33
C LEU A 367 -0.05 -2.37 14.77
N SER A 368 0.77 -1.48 14.21
CA SER A 368 2.15 -1.30 14.64
C SER A 368 2.19 -0.88 16.11
N GLY A 369 2.77 -1.73 16.96
CA GLY A 369 2.86 -1.51 18.40
C GLY A 369 1.59 -1.86 19.19
N TYR A 370 0.54 -2.39 18.56
CA TYR A 370 -0.61 -2.94 19.27
C TYR A 370 -0.17 -4.20 20.05
N ALA A 371 -0.44 -4.23 21.36
CA ALA A 371 0.16 -5.20 22.27
C ALA A 371 -0.53 -6.58 22.26
N HIS A 372 -1.69 -6.70 21.64
CA HIS A 372 -2.53 -7.88 21.71
C HIS A 372 -2.73 -8.52 20.34
N ASN A 373 -3.01 -9.82 20.35
CA ASN A 373 -3.17 -10.62 19.14
C ASN A 373 -4.65 -10.84 18.78
N ASN A 374 -5.54 -9.95 19.25
CA ASN A 374 -6.98 -10.08 19.15
C ASN A 374 -7.62 -9.17 18.09
N VAL A 375 -6.81 -8.64 17.16
CA VAL A 375 -7.27 -7.83 16.03
C VAL A 375 -6.64 -8.34 14.75
N GLY A 376 -7.44 -8.50 13.70
CA GLY A 376 -7.00 -8.90 12.36
C GLY A 376 -7.66 -8.06 11.28
N VAL A 377 -7.04 -8.02 10.10
CA VAL A 377 -7.52 -7.23 8.96
C VAL A 377 -7.60 -8.10 7.71
N TYR A 378 -8.70 -8.02 6.99
CA TYR A 378 -8.85 -8.59 5.66
C TYR A 378 -9.16 -7.48 4.65
N ASP A 379 -8.39 -7.47 3.57
CA ASP A 379 -8.47 -6.44 2.55
C ASP A 379 -9.32 -6.91 1.37
N TYR A 380 -10.64 -6.91 1.59
CA TYR A 380 -11.61 -7.28 0.56
C TYR A 380 -11.51 -6.34 -0.65
N TYR A 381 -11.10 -5.09 -0.44
CA TYR A 381 -10.86 -4.15 -1.53
C TYR A 381 -9.73 -4.65 -2.43
N CYS A 382 -8.55 -4.94 -1.87
CA CYS A 382 -7.39 -5.45 -2.62
C CYS A 382 -7.74 -6.77 -3.31
N THR A 383 -8.37 -7.72 -2.61
CA THR A 383 -8.78 -9.01 -3.21
C THR A 383 -9.65 -8.82 -4.45
N LEU A 384 -10.43 -7.75 -4.54
CA LEU A 384 -11.28 -7.49 -5.70
C LEU A 384 -10.76 -6.38 -6.63
N SER A 385 -9.61 -5.78 -6.34
CA SER A 385 -9.15 -4.65 -7.13
C SER A 385 -8.67 -5.06 -8.52
N GLU A 386 -8.12 -6.26 -8.67
CA GLU A 386 -7.76 -6.89 -9.95
C GLU A 386 -7.75 -8.43 -9.82
N THR A 387 -7.64 -9.15 -10.94
CA THR A 387 -7.68 -10.63 -10.92
C THR A 387 -6.52 -11.29 -10.18
N ASP A 388 -5.35 -10.67 -10.21
CA ASP A 388 -4.08 -11.09 -9.59
C ASP A 388 -3.72 -10.24 -8.35
N SER A 389 -4.69 -9.49 -7.81
CA SER A 389 -4.55 -8.90 -6.48
C SER A 389 -5.00 -9.90 -5.42
N HIS A 390 -4.32 -9.96 -4.28
CA HIS A 390 -4.55 -10.98 -3.26
C HIS A 390 -4.38 -10.41 -1.86
N HIS A 391 -5.27 -10.82 -0.95
CA HIS A 391 -5.00 -10.82 0.47
C HIS A 391 -5.35 -12.19 1.04
N THR A 392 -4.38 -13.07 1.18
CA THR A 392 -4.63 -14.50 1.49
C THR A 392 -3.46 -15.11 2.28
N VAL A 393 -3.51 -16.41 2.53
CA VAL A 393 -2.35 -17.20 2.96
C VAL A 393 -1.88 -18.09 1.83
N GLU A 394 -0.63 -17.90 1.39
CA GLU A 394 0.03 -18.72 0.36
C GLU A 394 1.37 -19.23 0.88
N ALA A 395 1.66 -20.51 0.61
CA ALA A 395 2.91 -21.16 1.01
C ALA A 395 3.28 -20.93 2.50
N GLY A 396 2.27 -20.85 3.39
CA GLY A 396 2.46 -20.64 4.82
C GLY A 396 2.77 -19.20 5.22
N SER A 397 2.52 -18.21 4.37
CA SER A 397 2.70 -16.79 4.66
C SER A 397 1.46 -15.99 4.32
N VAL A 398 1.19 -14.93 5.08
CA VAL A 398 0.21 -13.91 4.66
C VAL A 398 0.77 -13.19 3.43
N VAL A 399 -0.02 -13.16 2.37
CA VAL A 399 0.24 -12.40 1.15
C VAL A 399 -0.77 -11.28 1.08
N HIS A 400 -0.28 -10.05 0.97
CA HIS A 400 -1.08 -8.88 0.58
C HIS A 400 -0.37 -8.22 -0.58
N SER A 401 -1.02 -8.20 -1.75
CA SER A 401 -0.41 -7.73 -2.98
C SER A 401 -1.46 -7.19 -3.93
N TYR A 402 -1.25 -5.96 -4.39
CA TYR A 402 -1.99 -5.41 -5.53
C TYR A 402 -1.32 -5.82 -6.84
N SER A 403 -2.14 -6.07 -7.85
CA SER A 403 -1.70 -6.27 -9.24
C SER A 403 -0.84 -5.13 -9.75
N ALA A 404 0.10 -5.44 -10.64
CA ALA A 404 0.81 -4.41 -11.42
C ALA A 404 -0.13 -3.61 -12.34
N SER A 405 -1.31 -4.16 -12.65
CA SER A 405 -2.35 -3.50 -13.45
C SER A 405 -3.31 -2.65 -12.63
N TYR A 406 -3.16 -2.61 -11.29
CA TYR A 406 -4.08 -1.90 -10.42
C TYR A 406 -4.21 -0.42 -10.82
N GLY A 407 -5.42 -0.07 -11.27
CA GLY A 407 -5.75 1.27 -11.73
C GLY A 407 -7.06 1.82 -11.17
N GLY A 408 -7.56 1.23 -10.08
CA GLY A 408 -8.80 1.65 -9.41
C GLY A 408 -10.10 1.14 -10.03
N ASN A 409 -10.05 0.28 -11.05
CA ASN A 409 -11.24 -0.34 -11.62
C ASN A 409 -11.27 -1.83 -11.27
N SER A 410 -12.36 -2.27 -10.64
CA SER A 410 -12.51 -3.68 -10.26
C SER A 410 -13.14 -4.48 -11.41
N PRO A 411 -12.57 -5.65 -11.78
CA PRO A 411 -13.17 -6.54 -12.79
C PRO A 411 -14.35 -7.36 -12.24
N TYR A 412 -14.64 -7.27 -10.95
CA TYR A 412 -15.59 -8.15 -10.26
C TYR A 412 -17.00 -7.57 -10.14
N HIS A 413 -17.49 -6.83 -11.13
CA HIS A 413 -18.84 -6.25 -11.14
C HIS A 413 -19.63 -6.62 -12.40
N THR A 414 -20.96 -6.59 -12.31
CA THR A 414 -21.84 -6.88 -13.45
C THR A 414 -23.02 -5.92 -13.51
N GLY A 415 -23.40 -5.50 -14.72
CA GLY A 415 -24.69 -4.81 -14.95
C GLY A 415 -24.81 -3.39 -14.38
N GLY A 416 -23.69 -2.70 -14.10
CA GLY A 416 -23.69 -1.35 -13.54
C GLY A 416 -23.92 -1.28 -12.03
N ASP A 417 -24.08 -2.43 -11.37
CA ASP A 417 -24.12 -2.53 -9.91
C ASP A 417 -22.70 -2.48 -9.32
N SER A 418 -22.51 -1.69 -8.25
CA SER A 418 -21.26 -1.59 -7.51
C SER A 418 -21.08 -2.68 -6.45
N HIS A 419 -22.07 -3.53 -6.22
CA HIS A 419 -21.85 -4.77 -5.47
C HIS A 419 -20.87 -5.68 -6.21
N PRO A 420 -19.99 -6.40 -5.50
CA PRO A 420 -19.20 -7.43 -6.14
C PRO A 420 -20.11 -8.54 -6.68
N SER A 421 -19.76 -9.02 -7.86
CA SER A 421 -20.33 -10.18 -8.53
C SER A 421 -20.12 -11.46 -7.72
N THR A 422 -20.87 -12.52 -8.06
CA THR A 422 -20.70 -13.87 -7.49
C THR A 422 -19.26 -14.35 -7.57
N ALA A 423 -18.57 -14.06 -8.70
CA ALA A 423 -17.16 -14.43 -8.88
C ALA A 423 -16.25 -13.70 -7.88
N GLY A 424 -16.48 -12.40 -7.66
CA GLY A 424 -15.74 -11.62 -6.67
C GLY A 424 -16.00 -12.12 -5.24
N ASN A 425 -17.26 -12.30 -4.88
CA ASN A 425 -17.61 -12.78 -3.54
C ASN A 425 -17.06 -14.19 -3.26
N THR A 426 -17.06 -15.07 -4.27
CA THR A 426 -16.47 -16.41 -4.15
C THR A 426 -14.95 -16.36 -3.99
N LYS A 427 -14.26 -15.50 -4.76
CA LYS A 427 -12.81 -15.27 -4.60
C LYS A 427 -12.50 -14.79 -3.19
N ALA A 428 -13.24 -13.80 -2.70
CA ALA A 428 -13.05 -13.26 -1.37
C ALA A 428 -13.32 -14.29 -0.26
N THR A 429 -14.35 -15.12 -0.39
CA THR A 429 -14.58 -16.24 0.55
C THR A 429 -13.38 -17.17 0.59
N THR A 430 -12.79 -17.48 -0.56
CA THR A 430 -11.64 -18.40 -0.67
C THR A 430 -10.38 -17.81 -0.02
N GLU A 431 -10.10 -16.53 -0.22
CA GLU A 431 -8.91 -15.86 0.31
C GLU A 431 -9.04 -15.49 1.79
N PHE A 432 -10.24 -15.11 2.24
CA PHE A 432 -10.48 -14.70 3.62
C PHE A 432 -10.35 -15.85 4.63
N LEU A 433 -10.83 -17.04 4.28
CA LEU A 433 -11.01 -18.11 5.25
C LEU A 433 -9.70 -18.61 5.90
N PRO A 434 -8.61 -18.83 5.13
CA PRO A 434 -7.31 -19.16 5.71
C PRO A 434 -6.78 -18.04 6.62
N LEU A 435 -7.02 -16.77 6.28
CA LEU A 435 -6.63 -15.63 7.11
C LEU A 435 -7.43 -15.56 8.41
N LEU A 436 -8.74 -15.80 8.36
CA LEU A 436 -9.56 -15.87 9.57
C LEU A 436 -9.03 -16.95 10.53
N ASN A 437 -8.72 -18.13 10.01
CA ASN A 437 -8.11 -19.18 10.82
C ASN A 437 -6.74 -18.77 11.36
N TYR A 438 -5.92 -18.09 10.57
CA TYR A 438 -4.66 -17.51 11.05
C TYR A 438 -4.85 -16.56 12.22
N TYR A 439 -5.76 -15.59 12.09
CA TYR A 439 -6.05 -14.64 13.16
C TYR A 439 -6.63 -15.34 14.39
N TYR A 440 -7.51 -16.32 14.21
CA TYR A 440 -8.04 -17.13 15.31
C TYR A 440 -6.94 -17.90 16.06
N ASN A 441 -6.05 -18.59 15.35
CA ASN A 441 -4.96 -19.33 15.99
C ASN A 441 -3.95 -18.39 16.65
N THR A 442 -3.68 -17.24 16.04
CA THR A 442 -2.79 -16.22 16.61
C THR A 442 -3.38 -15.65 17.89
N TRP A 443 -4.69 -15.41 17.93
CA TRP A 443 -5.40 -14.95 19.12
C TRP A 443 -5.42 -15.99 20.24
N LYS A 444 -5.82 -17.23 19.95
CA LYS A 444 -5.89 -18.32 20.95
C LYS A 444 -4.54 -18.87 21.38
N GLY A 445 -3.48 -18.62 20.61
CA GLY A 445 -2.13 -19.15 20.82
C GLY A 445 -1.31 -18.40 21.86
N ASN A 446 -1.84 -17.35 22.50
CA ASN A 446 -1.16 -16.61 23.57
C ASN A 446 -1.78 -16.86 24.94
#